data_AF-A0A7S0PHR2-F1
#
_entry.id   AF-A0A7S0PHR2-F1
#
_cell.length_a   1.000
_cell.length_b   1.000
_cell.length_c   1.000
_cell.angle_alpha   90.00
_cell.angle_beta   90.00
_cell.angle_gamma   90.00
#
_symmetry.space_group_name_H-M   'P 1'
#
loop_
_entity.id
_entity.type
_entity.pdbx_description
1 polymer ?
#
loop_
_entity_poly.entity_id
_entity_poly.type
_entity_poly.pdbx_seq_one_letter_code
_entity_poly.pdbx_strand_id
1 'polypeptide(L)'
;DGTSSNSNKSVLLMESGIRFHVTKHMENQHTSQPGPFAMKLRKHIRGTRLEGVRQLGNLDRVVDFRFGSGDRAHHVILELYASGNVILTDSTYEIKALLR
;
A
#
# COMPACT_ATOMS: atom_id res chain seq x y z
N ASP A 1 18.30 31.51 5.52
CA ASP A 1 16.99 30.92 5.21
C ASP A 1 17.11 29.72 4.30
N GLY A 2 17.24 28.53 4.90
CA GLY A 2 17.36 27.26 4.18
C GLY A 2 16.12 26.41 4.40
N THR A 3 15.04 26.70 3.68
CA THR A 3 13.83 25.86 3.67
C THR A 3 13.98 24.77 2.61
N SER A 4 14.66 23.68 2.98
CA SER A 4 14.62 22.43 2.22
C SER A 4 13.19 21.87 2.26
N SER A 5 12.38 22.15 1.24
CA SER A 5 10.98 21.70 1.12
C SER A 5 10.91 20.18 0.98
N ASN A 6 10.83 19.45 2.09
CA ASN A 6 10.68 17.99 2.11
C ASN A 6 9.21 17.57 2.31
N SER A 7 8.27 18.20 1.60
CA SER A 7 6.88 18.35 2.06
C SER A 7 5.79 17.59 1.28
N ASN A 8 6.04 16.36 0.82
CA ASN A 8 4.97 15.53 0.21
C ASN A 8 4.90 14.10 0.78
N LYS A 9 5.18 13.92 2.07
CA LYS A 9 4.91 12.64 2.75
C LYS A 9 3.50 12.67 3.33
N SER A 10 2.64 11.82 2.80
CA SER A 10 1.30 11.56 3.33
C SER A 10 1.28 10.21 4.03
N VAL A 11 0.49 10.11 5.10
CA VAL A 11 0.21 8.82 5.74
C VAL A 11 -1.06 8.28 5.12
N LEU A 12 -0.97 7.11 4.51
CA LEU A 12 -2.10 6.41 3.92
C LEU A 12 -2.54 5.30 4.87
N LEU A 13 -3.77 5.41 5.39
CA LEU A 13 -4.41 4.35 6.14
C LEU A 13 -5.16 3.45 5.16
N MET A 14 -4.95 2.14 5.26
CA MET A 14 -5.66 1.13 4.50
C MET A 14 -6.31 0.14 5.46
N GLU A 15 -7.61 -0.04 5.31
CA GLU A 15 -8.44 -0.95 6.07
C GLU A 15 -9.11 -1.90 5.07
N SER A 16 -8.68 -3.17 5.07
CA SER A 16 -9.15 -4.19 4.13
C SER A 16 -10.67 -4.27 4.13
N GLY A 17 -11.28 -4.32 2.94
CA GLY A 17 -12.74 -4.44 2.78
C GLY A 17 -13.54 -3.17 3.09
N ILE A 18 -12.93 -2.17 3.74
CA ILE A 18 -13.65 -1.03 4.31
C ILE A 18 -13.28 0.28 3.60
N ARG A 19 -12.03 0.73 3.72
CA ARG A 19 -11.61 2.06 3.22
C ARG A 19 -10.11 2.20 3.05
N PHE A 20 -9.71 3.20 2.27
CA PHE A 20 -8.39 3.80 2.37
C PHE A 20 -8.53 5.32 2.32
N HIS A 21 -7.67 6.04 3.04
CA HIS A 21 -7.65 7.50 3.01
C HIS A 21 -6.33 8.05 3.56
N VAL A 22 -5.99 9.27 3.15
CA VAL A 22 -4.86 10.00 3.75
C VAL A 22 -5.29 10.53 5.11
N THR A 23 -4.42 10.38 6.11
CA THR A 23 -4.66 10.87 7.47
C THR A 23 -3.45 11.62 8.01
N LYS A 24 -3.70 12.52 8.96
CA LYS A 24 -2.65 13.11 9.82
C LYS A 24 -2.55 12.39 11.17
N HIS A 25 -3.56 11.59 11.50
CA HIS A 25 -3.64 10.83 12.73
C HIS A 25 -3.00 9.46 12.49
N MET A 26 -1.85 9.22 13.10
CA MET A 26 -1.34 7.87 13.27
C MET A 26 -2.01 7.30 14.50
N GLU A 27 -2.94 6.35 14.32
CA GLU A 27 -3.35 5.53 15.46
C GLU A 27 -2.12 4.80 15.97
N ASN A 28 -1.75 5.06 17.23
CA ASN A 28 -0.63 4.43 17.92
C ASN A 28 -0.96 2.95 18.18
N GLN A 29 -1.07 2.13 17.13
CA GLN A 29 -1.15 0.68 17.27
C GLN A 29 0.26 0.15 17.54
N HIS A 30 0.69 0.28 18.79
CA HIS A 30 1.90 -0.33 19.32
C HIS A 30 1.74 -1.86 19.41
N THR A 31 1.72 -2.54 18.27
CA THR A 31 2.07 -3.95 18.22
C THR A 31 3.59 -4.04 18.18
N SER A 32 4.22 -4.50 19.26
CA SER A 32 5.69 -4.54 19.40
C SER A 32 6.40 -5.35 18.30
N GLN A 33 5.67 -6.24 17.61
CA GLN A 33 6.14 -6.90 16.39
C GLN A 33 5.15 -6.80 15.23
N PRO A 34 5.61 -6.46 14.02
CA PRO A 34 4.78 -6.50 12.81
C PRO A 34 4.39 -7.95 12.46
N GLY A 35 3.15 -8.17 12.03
CA GLY A 35 2.74 -9.46 11.48
C GLY A 35 3.48 -9.83 10.18
N PRO A 36 3.42 -11.11 9.74
CA PRO A 36 4.16 -11.60 8.56
C PRO A 36 3.88 -10.80 7.28
N PHE A 37 2.63 -10.41 7.05
CA PHE A 37 2.24 -9.58 5.90
C PHE A 37 2.91 -8.20 5.95
N ALA A 38 2.90 -7.54 7.11
CA ALA A 38 3.56 -6.25 7.30
C ALA A 38 5.08 -6.35 7.10
N MET A 39 5.70 -7.46 7.50
CA MET A 39 7.11 -7.73 7.21
C MET A 39 7.39 -7.89 5.71
N LYS A 40 6.51 -8.56 4.96
CA LYS A 40 6.61 -8.66 3.50
C LYS A 40 6.51 -7.29 2.82
N LEU A 41 5.55 -6.45 3.22
CA LEU A 41 5.48 -5.06 2.76
C LEU A 41 6.79 -4.31 3.04
N ARG A 42 7.30 -4.39 4.28
CA ARG A 42 8.57 -3.74 4.64
C ARG A 42 9.75 -4.24 3.81
N LYS A 43 9.80 -5.52 3.47
CA LYS A 43 10.87 -6.10 2.64
C LYS A 43 10.82 -5.59 1.20
N HIS A 44 9.63 -5.41 0.63
CA HIS A 44 9.46 -5.17 -0.81
C HIS A 44 9.26 -3.71 -1.20
N ILE A 45 8.57 -2.92 -0.39
CA ILE A 45 8.18 -1.54 -0.77
C ILE A 45 8.77 -0.44 0.13
N ARG A 46 9.45 -0.78 1.23
CA ARG A 46 10.05 0.24 2.10
C ARG A 46 11.13 1.03 1.36
N GLY A 47 11.01 2.36 1.40
CA GLY A 47 11.96 3.27 0.74
C GLY A 47 11.70 3.46 -0.76
N THR A 48 10.72 2.77 -1.33
CA THR A 48 10.26 3.01 -2.70
C THR A 48 9.22 4.13 -2.74
N ARG A 49 9.09 4.82 -3.88
CA ARG A 49 8.07 5.84 -4.10
C ARG A 49 6.81 5.20 -4.66
N LEU A 50 5.65 5.71 -4.26
CA LEU A 50 4.38 5.43 -4.92
C LEU A 50 4.38 6.18 -6.27
N GLU A 51 4.44 5.43 -7.37
CA GLU A 51 4.56 5.96 -8.74
C GLU A 51 3.23 5.88 -9.51
N GLY A 52 2.16 5.34 -8.90
CA GLY A 52 0.83 5.33 -9.51
C GLY A 52 -0.24 4.74 -8.58
N VAL A 53 -1.46 5.26 -8.72
CA VAL A 53 -2.67 4.72 -8.10
C VAL A 53 -3.73 4.63 -9.17
N ARG A 54 -4.30 3.44 -9.37
CA ARG A 54 -5.35 3.23 -10.38
C ARG A 54 -6.43 2.31 -9.87
N GLN A 55 -7.67 2.58 -10.26
CA GLN A 55 -8.75 1.62 -10.09
C GLN A 55 -8.57 0.49 -11.12
N LEU A 56 -8.78 -0.76 -10.69
CA LEU A 56 -8.86 -1.91 -11.58
C LEU A 56 -10.32 -2.18 -11.91
N GLY A 57 -10.60 -2.55 -13.16
CA GLY A 57 -11.98 -2.70 -13.65
C GLY A 57 -12.71 -1.38 -13.83
N ASN A 58 -13.86 -1.41 -14.53
CA ASN A 58 -14.62 -0.20 -14.82
C ASN A 58 -15.50 0.25 -13.65
N LEU A 59 -15.96 -0.68 -12.82
CA LEU A 59 -16.87 -0.43 -11.68
C LEU A 59 -16.48 -1.22 -10.42
N ASP A 60 -15.33 -1.90 -10.44
CA ASP A 60 -14.89 -2.74 -9.33
C ASP A 60 -14.27 -1.87 -8.23
N ARG A 61 -14.51 -2.26 -6.98
CA ARG A 61 -13.95 -1.59 -5.81
C ARG A 61 -12.56 -2.15 -5.49
N VAL A 62 -11.68 -2.10 -6.48
CA VAL A 62 -10.31 -2.62 -6.42
C VAL A 62 -9.32 -1.54 -6.84
N VAL A 63 -8.30 -1.30 -6.03
CA VAL A 63 -7.30 -0.25 -6.27
C VAL A 63 -5.90 -0.84 -6.29
N ASP A 64 -5.14 -0.54 -7.33
CA ASP A 64 -3.74 -0.89 -7.50
C ASP A 64 -2.84 0.30 -7.16
N PHE A 65 -2.05 0.16 -6.09
CA PHE A 65 -1.00 1.07 -5.68
C PHE A 65 0.36 0.55 -6.17
N ARG A 66 0.95 1.21 -7.15
CA ARG A 66 2.25 0.82 -7.72
C ARG A 66 3.40 1.56 -7.06
N PHE A 67 4.30 0.79 -6.48
CA PHE A 67 5.54 1.28 -5.87
C PHE A 67 6.75 0.97 -6.77
N GLY A 68 7.53 2.00 -7.10
CA GLY A 68 8.64 1.89 -8.06
C GLY A 68 8.18 1.71 -9.51
N SER A 69 9.12 1.31 -10.38
CA SER A 69 8.91 1.20 -11.83
C SER A 69 9.74 0.06 -12.44
N GLY A 70 9.36 -0.34 -13.66
CA GLY A 70 9.98 -1.44 -14.40
C GLY A 70 9.95 -2.75 -13.62
N ASP A 71 10.99 -3.57 -13.80
CA ASP A 71 11.09 -4.90 -13.19
C ASP A 71 11.17 -4.88 -11.66
N ARG A 72 11.50 -3.72 -11.08
CA ARG A 72 11.57 -3.52 -9.62
C ARG A 72 10.25 -3.00 -9.03
N ALA A 73 9.23 -2.79 -9.86
CA ALA A 73 7.92 -2.39 -9.38
C ALA A 73 7.30 -3.48 -8.50
N HIS A 74 6.54 -3.05 -7.51
CA HIS A 74 5.68 -3.91 -6.71
C HIS A 74 4.31 -3.25 -6.61
N HIS A 75 3.27 -4.06 -6.53
CA HIS A 75 1.90 -3.57 -6.43
C HIS A 75 1.29 -3.98 -5.10
N VAL A 76 0.57 -3.06 -4.47
CA VAL A 76 -0.34 -3.35 -3.38
C VAL A 76 -1.76 -3.18 -3.92
N ILE A 77 -2.47 -4.29 -4.04
CA ILE A 77 -3.85 -4.32 -4.54
C ILE A 77 -4.79 -4.41 -3.34
N LEU A 78 -5.72 -3.48 -3.26
CA LEU A 78 -6.70 -3.38 -2.19
C LEU A 78 -8.10 -3.67 -2.74
N GLU A 79 -8.76 -4.68 -2.19
CA GLU A 79 -10.15 -5.01 -2.48
C GLU A 79 -11.07 -4.49 -1.37
N LEU A 80 -12.11 -3.75 -1.74
CA LEU A 80 -13.04 -3.05 -0.83
C LEU A 80 -14.45 -3.66 -0.85
N TYR A 81 -14.55 -4.98 -0.87
CA TYR A 81 -15.82 -5.71 -0.80
C TYR A 81 -15.75 -6.87 0.20
N ALA A 82 -16.86 -7.13 0.90
CA ALA A 82 -16.93 -8.12 1.98
C ALA A 82 -15.79 -7.91 3.01
N SER A 83 -15.09 -8.97 3.42
CA SER A 83 -13.89 -8.87 4.28
C SER A 83 -12.68 -8.21 3.58
N GLY A 84 -12.74 -8.08 2.26
CA GLY A 84 -11.67 -7.53 1.42
C GLY A 84 -10.42 -8.40 1.39
N ASN A 85 -9.44 -7.95 0.63
CA ASN A 85 -8.09 -8.51 0.59
C ASN A 85 -7.08 -7.37 0.41
N VAL A 86 -5.89 -7.54 0.98
CA VAL A 86 -4.71 -6.73 0.64
C VAL A 86 -3.65 -7.66 0.07
N ILE A 87 -3.30 -7.45 -1.19
CA ILE A 87 -2.43 -8.35 -1.95
C ILE A 87 -1.16 -7.60 -2.32
N LEU A 88 0.01 -8.20 -2.04
CA LEU A 88 1.30 -7.71 -2.51
C LEU A 88 1.75 -8.56 -3.70
N THR A 89 2.09 -7.92 -4.82
CA THR A 89 2.67 -8.58 -6.01
C THR A 89 3.99 -7.95 -6.44
N ASP A 90 4.74 -8.62 -7.33
CA ASP A 90 5.77 -7.97 -8.14
C ASP A 90 5.20 -7.30 -9.40
N SER A 91 6.11 -6.77 -10.22
CA SER A 91 5.90 -6.11 -11.50
C SER A 91 5.15 -6.95 -12.54
N THR A 92 5.13 -8.28 -12.38
CA THR A 92 4.41 -9.21 -13.26
C THR A 92 3.07 -9.67 -12.70
N TYR A 93 2.64 -9.08 -11.58
CA TYR A 93 1.44 -9.46 -10.83
C TYR A 93 1.49 -10.85 -10.19
N GLU A 94 2.69 -11.42 -9.98
CA GLU A 94 2.84 -12.64 -9.18
C GLU A 94 2.67 -12.32 -7.67
N ILE A 95 1.80 -13.07 -6.99
CA ILE A 95 1.46 -12.83 -5.58
C ILE A 95 2.63 -13.21 -4.66
N LYS A 96 3.09 -12.24 -3.86
CA LYS A 96 4.12 -12.45 -2.82
C LYS A 96 3.56 -12.58 -1.41
N ALA A 97 2.41 -11.97 -1.14
CA ALA A 97 1.71 -12.04 0.14
C ALA A 97 0.24 -11.64 -0.02
N LEU A 98 -0.60 -12.17 0.87
CA LEU A 98 -2.03 -11.89 0.96
C LEU A 98 -2.41 -11.68 2.42
N LEU A 99 -3.17 -10.63 2.70
CA LEU A 99 -3.92 -10.40 3.94
C LEU A 99 -5.41 -10.55 3.64
N ARG A 100 -6.12 -11.29 4.48
CA ARG A 100 -7.57 -11.52 4.41
C ARG A 100 -8.22 -11.13 5.72
#